data_AF-A0A950Z5B0-F1
#
_entry.id   AF-A0A950Z5B0-F1
#
_cell.length_a   1.000
_cell.length_b   1.000
_cell.length_c   1.000
_cell.angle_alpha   90.00
_cell.angle_beta   90.00
_cell.angle_gamma   90.00
#
_symmetry.space_group_name_H-M   'P 1'
#
loop_
_entity.id
_entity.type
_entity.pdbx_description
1 polymer ?
#
loop_
_entity_poly.entity_id
_entity_poly.type
_entity_poly.pdbx_seq_one_letter_code
_entity_poly.pdbx_strand_id
1 'polypeptide(L)'
;MTILAFLSLTVLAQAQTEVREKALASSAASDAEIVRRQELVIRAQLLIREGETLLSRRDYSDAIVRFEEARSLLPSGPATSADANRVAVGLSTAYYRQGQDLYERGDLAAAHASLEKAVEADPKNEAAASLARKVAEKYEDQRRDKAATAAQTPAVVADPEFQKKRDRALELFYLGEDYFKSGQYDEAEKALREVLKIDPYSATAYHRLREVQREKLAKYNAMKSQTEMQAAMQVAERWTTTARVYHGTTGVTDQGETPINESGRADILRKLQNIKIKRIEFENATIASAIKFLAEESRRADPGPEPKGVNIV
;
A
#
# COMPACT_ATOMS: atom_id res chain seq x y z
N MET A 1 5.34 -61.46 50.60
CA MET A 1 5.10 -60.01 50.73
C MET A 1 6.28 -59.20 50.16
N THR A 2 6.62 -59.35 48.89
CA THR A 2 7.81 -58.69 48.31
C THR A 2 7.55 -58.01 46.98
N ILE A 3 6.48 -58.38 46.26
CA ILE A 3 6.16 -57.80 44.93
C ILE A 3 5.40 -56.46 45.06
N LEU A 4 4.61 -56.27 46.11
CA LEU A 4 3.87 -55.01 46.36
C LEU A 4 4.76 -53.85 46.84
N ALA A 5 5.96 -54.11 47.36
CA ALA A 5 6.89 -53.07 47.81
C ALA A 5 7.73 -52.47 46.67
N PHE A 6 7.91 -53.19 45.56
CA PHE A 6 8.69 -52.70 44.41
C PHE A 6 7.88 -51.78 43.47
N LEU A 7 6.56 -51.99 43.38
CA LEU A 7 5.66 -51.15 42.58
C LEU A 7 5.40 -49.78 43.22
N SER A 8 5.40 -49.67 44.55
CA SER A 8 5.22 -48.37 45.23
C SER A 8 6.49 -47.50 45.18
N LEU A 9 7.67 -48.12 45.18
CA LEU A 9 8.95 -47.40 45.14
C LEU A 9 9.25 -46.79 43.76
N THR A 10 8.81 -47.45 42.69
CA THR A 10 8.99 -46.97 41.31
C THR A 10 8.06 -45.81 40.96
N VAL A 11 6.80 -45.85 41.40
CA VAL A 11 5.85 -44.74 41.22
C VAL A 11 6.29 -43.50 42.01
N LEU A 12 6.83 -43.68 43.22
CA LEU A 12 7.34 -42.56 44.03
C LEU A 12 8.61 -41.94 43.41
N ALA A 13 9.50 -42.75 42.85
CA ALA A 13 10.68 -42.28 42.13
C ALA A 13 10.32 -41.48 40.87
N GLN A 14 9.32 -41.92 40.11
CA GLN A 14 8.82 -41.20 38.92
C GLN A 14 8.16 -39.86 39.28
N ALA A 15 7.38 -39.82 40.37
CA ALA A 15 6.79 -38.56 40.85
C ALA A 15 7.86 -37.56 41.34
N GLN A 16 8.92 -38.04 41.99
CA GLN A 16 10.04 -37.17 42.41
C GLN A 16 10.86 -36.64 41.23
N THR A 17 11.03 -37.41 40.15
CA THR A 17 11.70 -36.94 38.94
C THR A 17 10.90 -35.87 38.21
N GLU A 18 9.58 -36.01 38.09
CA GLU A 18 8.73 -35.00 37.46
C GLU A 18 8.70 -33.67 38.24
N VAL A 19 8.67 -33.73 39.57
CA VAL A 19 8.73 -32.52 40.43
C VAL A 19 10.08 -31.81 40.27
N ARG A 20 11.19 -32.57 40.19
CA ARG A 20 12.53 -32.02 39.98
C ARG A 20 12.69 -31.41 38.59
N GLU A 21 12.17 -32.04 37.55
CA GLU A 21 12.18 -31.48 36.19
C GLU A 21 11.36 -30.20 36.09
N LYS A 22 10.16 -30.16 36.69
CA LYS A 22 9.36 -28.92 36.76
C LYS A 22 10.08 -27.81 37.54
N ALA A 23 10.78 -28.14 38.63
CA ALA A 23 11.56 -27.18 39.39
C ALA A 23 12.75 -26.63 38.59
N LEU A 24 13.46 -27.49 37.84
CA LEU A 24 14.55 -27.09 36.94
C LEU A 24 14.06 -26.24 35.78
N ALA A 25 12.92 -26.59 35.17
CA ALA A 25 12.30 -25.81 34.11
C ALA A 25 11.84 -24.43 34.61
N SER A 26 11.28 -24.37 35.83
CA SER A 26 10.91 -23.11 36.50
C SER A 26 12.14 -22.24 36.78
N SER A 27 13.23 -22.83 37.28
CA SER A 27 14.51 -22.14 37.52
C SER A 27 15.12 -21.61 36.22
N ALA A 28 15.13 -22.41 35.16
CA ALA A 28 15.65 -21.99 33.86
C ALA A 28 14.81 -20.87 33.23
N ALA A 29 13.49 -20.89 33.41
CA ALA A 29 12.60 -19.82 32.97
C ALA A 29 12.82 -18.53 33.77
N SER A 30 13.06 -18.62 35.09
CA SER A 30 13.41 -17.45 35.89
C SER A 30 14.77 -16.87 35.52
N ASP A 31 15.76 -17.70 35.24
CA ASP A 31 17.09 -17.25 34.81
C ASP A 31 17.02 -16.55 33.45
N ALA A 32 16.25 -17.11 32.51
CA ALA A 32 16.02 -16.49 31.20
C ALA A 32 15.29 -15.14 31.32
N GLU A 33 14.30 -15.03 32.20
CA GLU A 33 13.59 -13.77 32.46
C GLU A 33 14.50 -12.71 33.11
N ILE A 34 15.41 -13.11 34.00
CA ILE A 34 16.41 -12.21 34.59
C ILE A 34 17.34 -11.66 33.50
N VAL A 35 17.88 -12.54 32.65
CA VAL A 35 18.75 -12.13 31.53
C VAL A 35 18.01 -11.19 30.59
N ARG A 36 16.75 -11.50 30.23
CA ARG A 36 15.92 -10.65 29.38
C ARG A 36 15.73 -9.25 29.98
N ARG A 37 15.42 -9.16 31.27
CA ARG A 37 15.27 -7.85 31.95
C ARG A 37 16.58 -7.07 31.97
N GLN A 38 17.70 -7.75 32.19
CA GLN A 38 19.03 -7.13 32.15
C GLN A 38 19.36 -6.59 30.75
N GLU A 39 19.07 -7.36 29.71
CA GLU A 39 19.24 -6.94 28.31
C GLU A 39 18.42 -5.69 27.98
N LEU A 40 17.14 -5.67 28.37
CA LEU A 40 16.26 -4.51 28.18
C LEU A 40 16.82 -3.25 28.84
N VAL A 41 17.33 -3.38 30.07
CA VAL A 41 17.95 -2.26 30.80
C VAL A 41 19.22 -1.78 30.09
N ILE A 42 20.10 -2.69 29.66
CA ILE A 42 21.33 -2.32 28.94
C ILE A 42 21.01 -1.58 27.64
N ARG A 43 20.02 -2.07 26.88
CA ARG A 43 19.58 -1.43 25.64
C ARG A 43 18.97 -0.06 25.90
N ALA A 44 18.13 0.07 26.92
CA ALA A 44 17.59 1.37 27.33
C ALA A 44 18.70 2.35 27.71
N GLN A 45 19.72 1.91 28.47
CA GLN A 45 20.86 2.75 28.85
C GLN A 45 21.70 3.22 27.65
N LEU A 46 21.84 2.38 26.62
CA LEU A 46 22.49 2.78 25.37
C LEU A 46 21.69 3.89 24.68
N LEU A 47 20.38 3.69 24.52
CA LEU A 47 19.48 4.68 23.91
C LEU A 47 19.45 6.01 24.68
N ILE A 48 19.51 5.97 26.02
CA ILE A 48 19.63 7.17 26.85
C ILE A 48 20.91 7.95 26.50
N ARG A 49 22.06 7.28 26.42
CA ARG A 49 23.34 7.92 26.05
C ARG A 49 23.32 8.49 24.64
N GLU A 50 22.69 7.79 23.69
CA GLU A 50 22.51 8.29 22.33
C GLU A 50 21.62 9.53 22.31
N GLY A 51 20.51 9.52 23.05
CA GLY A 51 19.62 10.67 23.22
C GLY A 51 20.35 11.88 23.83
N GLU A 52 21.16 11.67 24.87
CA GLU A 52 22.00 12.71 25.49
C GLU A 52 23.03 13.28 24.49
N THR A 53 23.59 12.43 23.63
CA THR A 53 24.50 12.86 22.56
C THR A 53 23.78 13.70 21.51
N LEU A 54 22.59 13.28 21.08
CA LEU A 54 21.76 14.02 20.12
C LEU A 54 21.32 15.38 20.67
N LEU A 55 21.00 15.45 21.97
CA LEU A 55 20.75 16.73 22.66
C LEU A 55 21.93 17.70 22.53
N SER A 56 23.16 17.22 22.71
CA SER A 56 24.37 18.04 22.57
C SER A 56 24.58 18.57 21.14
N ARG A 57 24.04 17.86 20.15
CA ARG A 57 24.08 18.24 18.72
C ARG A 57 22.91 19.12 18.28
N ARG A 58 21.96 19.39 19.18
CA ARG A 58 20.68 20.07 18.90
C ARG A 58 19.72 19.29 18.00
N ASP A 59 19.93 17.99 17.84
CA ASP A 59 19.06 17.10 17.07
C ASP A 59 17.88 16.63 17.94
N TYR A 60 16.99 17.56 18.28
CA TYR A 60 15.96 17.34 19.32
C TYR A 60 14.93 16.27 18.92
N SER A 61 14.54 16.20 17.64
CA SER A 61 13.57 15.21 17.16
C SER A 61 14.08 13.78 17.37
N ASP A 62 15.35 13.54 17.02
CA ASP A 62 15.95 12.22 17.10
C ASP A 62 16.24 11.86 18.55
N ALA A 63 16.65 12.84 19.37
CA ALA A 63 16.80 12.67 20.81
C ALA A 63 15.49 12.21 21.47
N ILE A 64 14.36 12.84 21.14
CA ILE A 64 13.03 12.45 21.63
C ILE A 64 12.75 10.99 21.29
N VAL A 65 12.98 10.57 20.04
CA VAL A 65 12.76 9.18 19.61
C VAL A 65 13.57 8.19 20.44
N ARG A 66 14.87 8.47 20.68
CA ARG A 66 15.72 7.57 21.49
C ARG A 66 15.28 7.48 22.94
N PHE A 67 14.89 8.61 23.54
CA PHE A 67 14.39 8.61 24.90
C PHE A 67 13.02 7.92 25.02
N GLU A 68 12.13 8.05 24.04
CA GLU A 68 10.86 7.33 24.00
C GLU A 68 11.06 5.82 23.85
N GLU A 69 11.98 5.39 23.00
CA GLU A 69 12.35 3.96 22.88
C GLU A 69 12.93 3.47 24.22
N ALA A 70 13.84 4.22 24.84
CA ALA A 70 14.36 3.88 26.16
C ALA A 70 13.24 3.77 27.22
N ARG A 71 12.28 4.71 27.21
CA ARG A 71 11.10 4.69 28.11
C ARG A 71 10.29 3.41 27.96
N SER A 72 10.13 2.92 26.73
CA SER A 72 9.36 1.71 26.43
C SER A 72 10.06 0.42 26.88
N LEU A 73 11.39 0.42 26.95
CA LEU A 73 12.19 -0.75 27.30
C LEU A 73 12.47 -0.84 28.80
N LEU A 74 12.43 0.28 29.53
CA LEU A 74 12.70 0.29 30.97
C LEU A 74 11.59 -0.41 31.76
N PRO A 75 11.89 -1.52 32.47
CA PRO A 75 10.92 -2.11 33.37
C PRO A 75 10.65 -1.17 34.56
N SER A 76 9.39 -1.13 35.03
CA SER A 76 9.03 -0.35 36.21
C SER A 76 9.61 -0.98 37.48
N GLY A 77 10.38 -0.21 38.25
CA GLY A 77 10.84 -0.65 39.57
C GLY A 77 11.89 0.28 40.19
N PRO A 78 12.26 0.06 41.47
CA PRO A 78 13.26 0.88 42.14
C PRO A 78 14.65 0.82 41.49
N ALA A 79 15.03 -0.34 40.93
CA ALA A 79 16.34 -0.56 40.32
C ALA A 79 16.57 0.29 39.05
N THR A 80 15.50 0.61 38.31
CA THR A 80 15.54 1.40 37.07
C THR A 80 15.06 2.83 37.27
N SER A 81 14.72 3.24 38.50
CA SER A 81 14.20 4.57 38.81
C SER A 81 15.16 5.70 38.40
N ALA A 82 16.47 5.50 38.55
CA ALA A 82 17.47 6.46 38.12
C ALA A 82 17.48 6.64 36.60
N ASP A 83 17.41 5.56 35.83
CA ASP A 83 17.36 5.61 34.37
C ASP A 83 16.01 6.17 33.87
N ALA A 84 14.90 5.84 34.53
CA ALA A 84 13.60 6.44 34.24
C ALA A 84 13.60 7.95 34.48
N ASN A 85 14.25 8.41 35.55
CA ASN A 85 14.43 9.85 35.81
C ASN A 85 15.32 10.51 34.74
N ARG A 86 16.40 9.85 34.30
CA ARG A 86 17.24 10.36 33.20
C ARG A 86 16.44 10.50 31.90
N VAL A 87 15.59 9.52 31.58
CA VAL A 87 14.69 9.59 30.42
C VAL A 87 13.70 10.74 30.55
N ALA A 88 13.06 10.90 31.72
CA ALA A 88 12.12 11.98 31.99
C ALA A 88 12.78 13.37 31.81
N VAL A 89 13.94 13.58 32.42
CA VAL A 89 14.72 14.83 32.30
C VAL A 89 15.20 15.04 30.86
N GLY A 90 15.64 13.98 30.17
CA GLY A 90 16.08 14.01 28.78
C GLY A 90 14.96 14.41 27.83
N LEU A 91 13.78 13.78 27.94
CA LEU A 91 12.58 14.13 27.19
C LEU A 91 12.15 15.56 27.47
N SER A 92 12.07 15.94 28.75
CA SER A 92 11.72 17.30 29.14
C SER A 92 12.66 18.33 28.50
N THR A 93 13.96 18.07 28.55
CA THR A 93 14.98 18.95 27.94
C THR A 93 14.85 19.00 26.42
N ALA A 94 14.66 17.86 25.75
CA ALA A 94 14.55 17.80 24.30
C ALA A 94 13.31 18.55 23.80
N TYR A 95 12.15 18.28 24.40
CA TYR A 95 10.90 18.96 24.08
C TYR A 95 10.95 20.46 24.43
N TYR A 96 11.58 20.83 25.55
CA TYR A 96 11.78 22.23 25.93
C TYR A 96 12.60 22.99 24.87
N ARG A 97 13.74 22.43 24.46
CA ARG A 97 14.62 23.07 23.46
C ARG A 97 13.96 23.13 22.08
N GLN A 98 13.27 22.05 21.68
CA GLN A 98 12.48 22.05 20.44
C GLN A 98 11.39 23.12 20.49
N GLY A 99 10.64 23.21 21.59
CA GLY A 99 9.59 24.21 21.78
C GLY A 99 10.13 25.63 21.78
N GLN A 100 11.31 25.85 22.36
CA GLN A 100 12.01 27.14 22.31
C GLN A 100 12.38 27.51 20.86
N ASP A 101 13.00 26.61 20.10
CA ASP A 101 13.36 26.84 18.70
C ASP A 101 12.11 27.12 17.83
N LEU A 102 11.00 26.41 18.08
CA LEU A 102 9.72 26.62 17.38
C LEU A 102 9.10 27.98 17.75
N TYR A 103 9.21 28.39 19.01
CA TYR A 103 8.75 29.69 19.48
C TYR A 103 9.53 30.83 18.83
N GLU A 104 10.85 30.70 18.72
CA GLU A 104 11.73 31.66 18.03
C GLU A 104 11.40 31.76 16.54
N ARG A 105 10.99 30.66 15.91
CA ARG A 105 10.51 30.62 14.51
C ARG A 105 9.09 31.17 14.34
N GLY A 106 8.38 31.44 15.43
CA GLY A 106 7.02 31.98 15.42
C GLY A 106 5.90 30.93 15.25
N ASP A 107 6.23 29.64 15.22
CA ASP A 107 5.23 28.56 15.20
C ASP A 107 4.71 28.31 16.62
N LEU A 108 3.78 29.16 17.06
CA LEU A 108 3.24 29.12 18.41
C LEU A 108 2.44 27.84 18.71
N ALA A 109 1.79 27.26 17.70
CA ALA A 109 0.99 26.05 17.90
C ALA A 109 1.89 24.83 18.14
N ALA A 110 2.93 24.65 17.31
CA ALA A 110 3.89 23.57 17.50
C ALA A 110 4.74 23.80 18.76
N ALA A 111 5.14 25.04 19.04
CA ALA A 111 5.86 25.38 20.26
C ALA A 111 5.05 25.03 21.52
N HIS A 112 3.76 25.37 21.55
CA HIS A 112 2.86 25.03 22.65
C HIS A 112 2.83 23.52 22.90
N ALA A 113 2.57 22.73 21.85
CA ALA A 113 2.48 21.28 21.95
C ALA A 113 3.80 20.62 22.42
N SER A 114 4.95 21.09 21.93
CA SER A 114 6.25 20.60 22.40
C SER A 114 6.49 20.98 23.87
N LEU A 115 6.16 22.21 24.28
CA LEU A 115 6.36 22.65 25.67
C LEU A 115 5.44 21.97 26.67
N GLU A 116 4.20 21.63 26.29
CA GLU A 116 3.31 20.80 27.13
C GLU A 116 3.94 19.44 27.43
N LYS A 117 4.44 18.76 26.39
CA LYS A 117 5.13 17.48 26.55
C LYS A 117 6.40 17.59 27.41
N ALA A 118 7.08 18.74 27.37
CA ALA A 118 8.24 18.98 28.22
C ALA A 118 7.87 19.00 29.72
N VAL A 119 6.73 19.61 30.04
CA VAL A 119 6.19 19.70 31.41
C VAL A 119 5.61 18.36 31.86
N GLU A 120 4.95 17.61 30.96
CA GLU A 120 4.46 16.26 31.24
C GLU A 120 5.61 15.29 31.54
N ALA A 121 6.71 15.39 30.81
CA ALA A 121 7.87 14.53 30.98
C ALA A 121 8.59 14.77 32.32
N ASP A 122 8.78 16.03 32.71
CA ASP A 122 9.32 16.40 34.02
C ASP A 122 8.60 17.63 34.59
N PRO A 123 7.61 17.42 35.47
CA PRO A 123 6.88 18.51 36.12
C PRO A 123 7.75 19.42 37.00
N LYS A 124 8.98 19.00 37.35
CA LYS A 124 9.91 19.82 38.16
C LYS A 124 10.73 20.79 37.31
N ASN A 125 10.65 20.71 35.99
CA ASN A 125 11.35 21.62 35.10
C ASN A 125 10.63 22.99 35.05
N GLU A 126 10.97 23.87 36.00
CA GLU A 126 10.38 25.22 36.10
C GLU A 126 10.62 26.09 34.86
N ALA A 127 11.76 25.90 34.18
CA ALA A 127 12.06 26.61 32.93
C ALA A 127 11.11 26.19 31.81
N ALA A 128 10.84 24.88 31.66
CA ALA A 128 9.84 24.39 30.72
C ALA A 128 8.43 24.87 31.08
N ALA A 129 8.05 24.81 32.36
CA ALA A 129 6.73 25.24 32.82
C ALA A 129 6.47 26.74 32.61
N SER A 130 7.47 27.58 32.89
CA SER A 130 7.36 29.03 32.69
C SER A 130 7.26 29.41 31.21
N LEU A 131 8.07 28.78 30.35
CA LEU A 131 7.99 29.01 28.91
C LEU A 131 6.68 28.46 28.34
N ALA A 132 6.25 27.27 28.74
CA ALA A 132 4.96 26.68 28.32
C ALA A 132 3.80 27.64 28.62
N ARG A 133 3.73 28.19 29.83
CA ARG A 133 2.69 29.16 30.22
C ARG A 133 2.71 30.42 29.35
N LYS A 134 3.88 30.98 29.10
CA LYS A 134 4.05 32.17 28.26
C LYS A 134 3.62 31.90 26.81
N VAL A 135 3.96 30.74 26.26
CA VAL A 135 3.57 30.36 24.90
C VAL A 135 2.06 30.08 24.82
N ALA A 136 1.49 29.44 25.84
CA ALA A 136 0.04 29.19 25.94
C ALA A 136 -0.77 30.48 25.92
N GLU A 137 -0.39 31.46 26.74
CA GLU A 137 -1.03 32.79 26.77
C GLU A 137 -0.98 33.46 25.39
N LYS A 138 0.21 33.52 24.77
CA LYS A 138 0.37 34.12 23.44
C LYS A 138 -0.38 33.37 22.34
N TYR A 139 -0.47 32.05 22.44
CA TYR A 139 -1.21 31.22 21.50
C TYR A 139 -2.72 31.42 21.66
N GLU A 140 -3.23 31.52 22.89
CA GLU A 140 -4.62 31.85 23.16
C GLU A 140 -4.97 33.26 22.67
N ASP A 141 -4.13 34.26 22.92
CA ASP A 141 -4.35 35.63 22.44
C ASP A 141 -4.42 35.66 20.91
N GLN A 142 -3.52 34.99 20.20
CA GLN A 142 -3.62 34.88 18.74
C GLN A 142 -4.90 34.18 18.28
N ARG A 143 -5.38 33.17 19.02
CA ARG A 143 -6.65 32.51 18.69
C ARG A 143 -7.83 33.42 18.95
N ARG A 144 -7.81 34.19 20.04
CA ARG A 144 -8.84 35.19 20.38
C ARG A 144 -8.86 36.33 19.37
N ASP A 145 -7.71 36.85 18.96
CA ASP A 145 -7.61 37.88 17.93
C ASP A 145 -8.08 37.38 16.57
N LYS A 146 -7.72 36.15 16.18
CA LYS A 146 -8.25 35.50 14.96
C LYS A 146 -9.76 35.28 15.04
N ALA A 147 -10.28 34.90 16.20
CA ALA A 147 -11.72 34.75 16.40
C ALA A 147 -12.46 36.11 16.40
N ALA A 148 -11.86 37.15 16.99
CA ALA A 148 -12.39 38.49 17.03
C ALA A 148 -12.36 39.16 15.64
N THR A 149 -11.28 38.97 14.87
CA THR A 149 -11.21 39.44 13.47
C THR A 149 -12.18 38.68 12.57
N ALA A 150 -12.35 37.36 12.75
CA ALA A 150 -13.41 36.59 12.09
C ALA A 150 -14.82 37.06 12.48
N ALA A 151 -15.01 37.54 13.72
CA ALA A 151 -16.27 38.12 14.18
C ALA A 151 -16.50 39.57 13.71
N GLN A 152 -15.43 40.32 13.41
CA GLN A 152 -15.47 41.71 12.96
C GLN A 152 -15.51 41.87 11.42
N THR A 153 -15.31 40.81 10.64
CA THR A 153 -15.68 40.81 9.22
C THR A 153 -17.21 40.90 9.07
N PRO A 154 -17.77 42.00 8.53
CA PRO A 154 -19.22 42.11 8.36
C PRO A 154 -19.71 41.24 7.21
N ALA A 155 -20.70 40.38 7.51
CA ALA A 155 -21.81 39.97 6.65
C ALA A 155 -21.51 39.46 5.21
N VAL A 156 -21.07 38.21 5.10
CA VAL A 156 -21.52 37.31 3.99
C VAL A 156 -22.47 36.23 4.52
N VAL A 157 -22.61 36.06 5.84
CA VAL A 157 -23.35 34.96 6.48
C VAL A 157 -24.82 35.29 6.77
N ALA A 158 -25.27 36.54 6.56
CA ALA A 158 -26.63 36.98 6.91
C ALA A 158 -27.48 37.41 5.71
N ASP A 159 -27.11 37.06 4.48
CA ASP A 159 -28.05 37.12 3.36
C ASP A 159 -28.84 35.80 3.29
N PRO A 160 -30.17 35.81 3.54
CA PRO A 160 -30.99 34.61 3.44
C PRO A 160 -30.92 33.94 2.06
N GLU A 161 -30.68 34.70 0.98
CA GLU A 161 -30.46 34.14 -0.36
C GLU A 161 -29.14 33.38 -0.45
N PHE A 162 -28.07 33.92 0.12
CA PHE A 162 -26.77 33.26 0.16
C PHE A 162 -26.82 31.96 0.97
N GLN A 163 -27.50 31.95 2.11
CA GLN A 163 -27.66 30.74 2.91
C GLN A 163 -28.49 29.68 2.18
N LYS A 164 -29.59 30.05 1.53
CA LYS A 164 -30.36 29.12 0.67
C LYS A 164 -29.51 28.52 -0.45
N LYS A 165 -28.68 29.33 -1.11
CA LYS A 165 -27.75 28.83 -2.16
C LYS A 165 -26.74 27.85 -1.57
N ARG A 166 -26.16 28.15 -0.40
CA ARG A 166 -25.23 27.24 0.29
C ARG A 166 -25.89 25.93 0.70
N ASP A 167 -27.07 25.99 1.31
CA ASP A 167 -27.82 24.80 1.73
C ASP A 167 -28.19 23.94 0.53
N ARG A 168 -28.63 24.57 -0.57
CA ARG A 168 -28.93 23.87 -1.82
C ARG A 168 -27.69 23.22 -2.44
N ALA A 169 -26.55 23.90 -2.42
CA ALA A 169 -25.28 23.35 -2.90
C ALA A 169 -24.85 22.14 -2.06
N LEU A 170 -25.05 22.19 -0.74
CA LEU A 170 -24.72 21.10 0.17
C LEU A 170 -25.63 19.89 -0.03
N GLU A 171 -26.93 20.11 -0.18
CA GLU A 171 -27.92 19.05 -0.49
C GLU A 171 -27.58 18.34 -1.81
N LEU A 172 -27.29 19.10 -2.86
CA LEU A 172 -26.88 18.56 -4.16
C LEU A 172 -25.55 17.80 -4.09
N PHE A 173 -24.62 18.25 -3.25
CA PHE A 173 -23.34 17.56 -3.05
C PHE A 173 -23.56 16.18 -2.43
N TYR A 174 -24.34 16.08 -1.35
CA TYR A 174 -24.63 14.79 -0.72
C TYR A 174 -25.43 13.85 -1.63
N LEU A 175 -26.38 14.39 -2.40
CA LEU A 175 -27.08 13.62 -3.42
C LEU A 175 -26.10 13.05 -4.46
N GLY A 176 -25.12 13.85 -4.89
CA GLY A 176 -24.04 13.39 -5.78
C GLY A 176 -23.16 12.30 -5.16
N GLU A 177 -22.84 12.43 -3.86
CA GLU A 177 -22.09 11.38 -3.15
C GLU A 177 -22.88 10.08 -3.01
N ASP A 178 -24.18 10.14 -2.76
CA ASP A 178 -25.03 8.95 -2.66
C ASP A 178 -25.19 8.24 -4.01
N TYR A 179 -25.32 8.99 -5.11
CA TYR A 179 -25.27 8.43 -6.45
C TYR A 179 -23.91 7.79 -6.76
N PHE A 180 -22.81 8.43 -6.35
CA PHE A 180 -21.47 7.88 -6.53
C PHE A 180 -21.30 6.55 -5.78
N LYS A 181 -21.72 6.49 -4.51
CA LYS A 181 -21.69 5.26 -3.70
C LYS A 181 -22.57 4.15 -4.29
N SER A 182 -23.68 4.53 -4.93
CA SER A 182 -24.60 3.60 -5.60
C SER A 182 -24.12 3.17 -6.99
N GLY A 183 -22.96 3.65 -7.47
CA GLY A 183 -22.43 3.35 -8.80
C GLY A 183 -23.13 4.06 -9.96
N GLN A 184 -24.04 4.99 -9.65
CA GLN A 184 -24.78 5.81 -10.61
C GLN A 184 -23.94 7.05 -10.98
N TYR A 185 -22.86 6.81 -11.74
CA TYR A 185 -21.85 7.84 -12.00
C TYR A 185 -22.33 8.99 -12.88
N ASP A 186 -23.30 8.78 -13.76
CA ASP A 186 -23.85 9.84 -14.62
C ASP A 186 -24.73 10.82 -13.83
N GLU A 187 -25.51 10.30 -12.90
CA GLU A 187 -26.34 11.05 -11.97
C GLU A 187 -25.47 11.81 -10.96
N ALA A 188 -24.42 11.16 -10.44
CA ALA A 188 -23.43 11.79 -9.58
C ALA A 188 -22.74 12.97 -10.26
N GLU A 189 -22.32 12.81 -11.52
CA GLU A 189 -21.74 13.88 -12.32
C GLU A 189 -22.70 15.07 -12.47
N LYS A 190 -23.97 14.81 -12.81
CA LYS A 190 -24.98 15.87 -12.96
C LYS A 190 -25.16 16.65 -11.65
N ALA A 191 -25.34 15.95 -10.53
CA ALA A 191 -25.53 16.59 -9.22
C ALA A 191 -24.32 17.45 -8.83
N LEU A 192 -23.10 16.93 -8.98
CA LEU A 192 -21.87 17.67 -8.66
C LEU A 192 -21.64 18.88 -9.59
N ARG A 193 -22.04 18.80 -10.86
CA ARG A 193 -22.00 19.96 -11.77
C ARG A 193 -23.00 21.04 -11.36
N GLU A 194 -24.18 20.68 -10.85
CA GLU A 194 -25.11 21.66 -10.28
C GLU A 194 -24.54 22.33 -9.04
N VAL A 195 -23.79 21.61 -8.19
CA VAL A 195 -23.04 22.22 -7.08
C VAL A 195 -22.08 23.29 -7.59
N LEU A 196 -21.31 22.99 -8.63
CA LEU A 196 -20.35 23.94 -9.22
C LEU A 196 -21.00 25.14 -9.92
N LYS A 197 -22.28 25.07 -10.30
CA LYS A 197 -23.04 26.24 -10.78
C LYS A 197 -23.38 27.20 -9.63
N ILE A 198 -23.57 26.67 -8.43
CA ILE A 198 -23.93 27.44 -7.23
C ILE A 198 -22.68 27.94 -6.49
N ASP A 199 -21.68 27.07 -6.35
CA ASP A 199 -20.36 27.36 -5.77
C ASP A 199 -19.24 26.99 -6.77
N PRO A 200 -18.87 27.93 -7.67
CA PRO A 200 -17.83 27.70 -8.69
C PRO A 200 -16.44 27.40 -8.13
N TYR A 201 -16.18 27.70 -6.85
CA TYR A 201 -14.88 27.56 -6.21
C TYR A 201 -14.81 26.36 -5.24
N SER A 202 -15.83 25.50 -5.24
CA SER A 202 -15.88 24.31 -4.38
C SER A 202 -14.81 23.28 -4.74
N ALA A 203 -13.69 23.30 -4.01
CA ALA A 203 -12.60 22.33 -4.18
C ALA A 203 -13.08 20.88 -4.01
N THR A 204 -14.01 20.65 -3.08
CA THR A 204 -14.59 19.33 -2.77
C THR A 204 -15.40 18.80 -3.95
N ALA A 205 -16.25 19.63 -4.56
CA ALA A 205 -17.05 19.23 -5.71
C ALA A 205 -16.15 18.89 -6.93
N TYR A 206 -15.11 19.69 -7.19
CA TYR A 206 -14.12 19.35 -8.22
C TYR A 206 -13.39 18.03 -7.93
N HIS A 207 -12.99 17.79 -6.68
CA HIS A 207 -12.35 16.53 -6.29
C HIS A 207 -13.26 15.34 -6.58
N ARG A 208 -14.50 15.37 -6.08
CA ARG A 208 -15.47 14.29 -6.32
C ARG A 208 -15.80 14.10 -7.80
N LEU A 209 -15.92 15.18 -8.56
CA LEU A 209 -16.15 15.10 -10.00
C LEU A 209 -14.99 14.38 -10.72
N ARG A 210 -13.73 14.61 -10.32
CA ARG A 210 -12.59 13.87 -10.86
C ARG A 210 -12.67 12.37 -10.56
N GLU A 211 -13.10 12.01 -9.37
CA GLU A 211 -13.29 10.60 -9.00
C GLU A 211 -14.40 9.95 -9.83
N VAL A 212 -15.54 10.62 -9.99
CA VAL A 212 -16.62 10.17 -10.88
C VAL A 212 -16.11 9.93 -12.30
N GLN A 213 -15.31 10.85 -12.87
CA GLN A 213 -14.75 10.67 -14.21
C GLN A 213 -13.79 9.48 -14.29
N ARG A 214 -12.98 9.27 -13.25
CA ARG A 214 -12.07 8.12 -13.17
C ARG A 214 -12.83 6.81 -13.19
N GLU A 215 -13.90 6.68 -12.40
CA GLU A 215 -14.72 5.46 -12.36
C GLU A 215 -15.45 5.21 -13.69
N LYS A 216 -15.97 6.27 -14.33
CA LYS A 216 -16.57 6.16 -15.67
C LYS A 216 -15.57 5.65 -16.70
N LEU A 217 -14.35 6.20 -16.69
CA LEU A 217 -13.29 5.76 -17.58
C LEU A 217 -12.88 4.30 -17.31
N ALA A 218 -12.77 3.91 -16.03
CA ALA A 218 -12.45 2.54 -15.66
C ALA A 218 -13.52 1.55 -16.16
N LYS A 219 -14.81 1.88 -15.97
CA LYS A 219 -15.93 1.06 -16.47
C LYS A 219 -15.93 0.95 -18.00
N TYR A 220 -15.69 2.07 -18.70
CA TYR A 220 -15.57 2.08 -20.16
C TYR A 220 -14.41 1.18 -20.64
N ASN A 221 -13.23 1.31 -20.03
CA ASN A 221 -12.05 0.51 -20.38
C ASN A 221 -12.26 -0.98 -20.09
N ALA A 222 -12.91 -1.32 -18.98
CA ALA A 222 -13.25 -2.70 -18.65
C ALA A 222 -14.18 -3.32 -19.69
N MET A 223 -15.23 -2.59 -20.11
CA MET A 223 -16.15 -3.04 -21.15
C MET A 223 -15.45 -3.22 -22.50
N LYS A 224 -14.55 -2.29 -22.87
CA LYS A 224 -13.73 -2.39 -24.08
C LYS A 224 -12.84 -3.63 -24.05
N SER A 225 -12.08 -3.82 -22.97
CA SER A 225 -11.19 -4.98 -22.79
C SER A 225 -11.96 -6.31 -22.84
N GLN A 226 -13.13 -6.37 -22.21
CA GLN A 226 -14.00 -7.55 -22.27
C GLN A 226 -14.43 -7.86 -23.73
N THR A 227 -14.81 -6.83 -24.49
CA THR A 227 -15.22 -6.99 -25.89
C THR A 227 -14.05 -7.47 -26.75
N GLU A 228 -12.87 -6.90 -26.57
CA GLU A 228 -11.64 -7.30 -27.28
C GLU A 228 -11.25 -8.75 -26.95
N MET A 229 -11.33 -9.13 -25.66
CA MET A 229 -11.08 -10.50 -25.22
C MET A 229 -12.07 -11.49 -25.83
N GLN A 230 -13.36 -11.15 -25.87
CA GLN A 230 -14.38 -11.98 -26.51
C GLN A 230 -14.09 -12.18 -28.01
N ALA A 231 -13.72 -11.11 -28.72
CA ALA A 231 -13.34 -11.19 -30.12
C ALA A 231 -12.09 -12.08 -30.33
N ALA A 232 -11.06 -11.92 -29.49
CA ALA A 232 -9.86 -12.73 -29.54
C ALA A 232 -10.16 -14.22 -29.28
N MET A 233 -11.03 -14.53 -28.32
CA MET A 233 -11.48 -15.90 -28.04
C MET A 233 -12.24 -16.51 -29.23
N GLN A 234 -13.12 -15.75 -29.89
CA GLN A 234 -13.81 -16.23 -31.10
C GLN A 234 -12.84 -16.53 -32.24
N VAL A 235 -11.79 -15.72 -32.41
CA VAL A 235 -10.72 -16.01 -33.37
C VAL A 235 -9.99 -17.30 -32.98
N ALA A 236 -9.54 -17.41 -31.73
CA ALA A 236 -8.85 -18.62 -31.24
C ALA A 236 -9.71 -19.90 -31.37
N GLU A 237 -11.00 -19.82 -31.11
CA GLU A 237 -11.96 -20.91 -31.31
C GLU A 237 -12.04 -21.34 -32.78
N ARG A 238 -12.09 -20.38 -33.72
CA ARG A 238 -12.09 -20.68 -35.16
C ARG A 238 -10.80 -21.34 -35.61
N TRP A 239 -9.65 -20.92 -35.08
CA TRP A 239 -8.35 -21.52 -35.37
C TRP A 239 -8.21 -22.94 -34.79
N THR A 240 -8.78 -23.19 -33.61
CA THR A 240 -8.76 -24.52 -32.99
C THR A 240 -9.77 -25.48 -33.64
N THR A 241 -10.94 -24.98 -34.06
CA THR A 241 -11.94 -25.78 -34.78
C THR A 241 -11.46 -26.20 -36.15
N THR A 242 -10.81 -25.30 -36.91
CA THR A 242 -10.20 -25.63 -38.20
C THR A 242 -9.07 -26.65 -38.07
N ALA A 243 -8.25 -26.56 -37.01
CA ALA A 243 -7.21 -27.55 -36.73
C ALA A 243 -7.76 -28.95 -36.37
N ARG A 244 -8.97 -29.03 -35.79
CA ARG A 244 -9.62 -30.31 -35.42
C ARG A 244 -10.12 -31.11 -36.62
N VAL A 245 -10.26 -30.51 -37.80
CA VAL A 245 -10.75 -31.21 -39.01
C VAL A 245 -9.66 -32.10 -39.66
N TYR A 246 -8.42 -32.07 -39.17
CA TYR A 246 -7.32 -32.88 -39.73
C TYR A 246 -6.98 -34.15 -38.94
N HIS A 247 -7.97 -34.89 -38.43
CA HIS A 247 -7.76 -36.22 -37.85
C HIS A 247 -8.87 -37.21 -38.27
N GLY A 248 -8.58 -38.00 -39.31
CA GLY A 248 -9.00 -39.39 -39.47
C GLY A 248 -10.50 -39.72 -39.52
N THR A 249 -11.11 -39.65 -40.70
CA THR A 249 -12.16 -40.61 -41.09
C THR A 249 -11.61 -41.55 -42.14
N THR A 250 -11.30 -42.78 -41.72
CA THR A 250 -11.10 -43.92 -42.61
C THR A 250 -12.40 -44.23 -43.34
N GLY A 251 -12.42 -44.11 -44.66
CA GLY A 251 -13.56 -44.50 -45.49
C GLY A 251 -13.56 -43.90 -46.88
N VAL A 252 -12.66 -44.41 -47.74
CA VAL A 252 -12.80 -44.60 -49.20
C VAL A 252 -13.85 -43.74 -49.93
N THR A 253 -13.39 -42.86 -50.84
CA THR A 253 -13.56 -43.01 -52.30
C THR A 253 -12.78 -41.93 -53.05
N ASP A 254 -11.68 -42.36 -53.67
CA ASP A 254 -11.24 -42.02 -55.03
C ASP A 254 -11.83 -40.77 -55.70
N GLN A 255 -10.99 -39.75 -55.96
CA GLN A 255 -10.44 -39.47 -57.30
C GLN A 255 -9.71 -38.12 -57.30
N GLY A 256 -8.38 -38.17 -57.48
CA GLY A 256 -7.62 -37.04 -58.04
C GLY A 256 -6.46 -36.47 -57.22
N GLU A 257 -6.36 -36.74 -55.91
CA GLU A 257 -5.23 -36.27 -55.12
C GLU A 257 -4.42 -37.45 -54.61
N THR A 258 -3.20 -37.59 -55.14
CA THR A 258 -2.22 -38.59 -54.71
C THR A 258 -2.13 -38.60 -53.18
N PRO A 259 -2.23 -39.77 -52.52
CA PRO A 259 -2.09 -39.86 -51.07
C PRO A 259 -0.74 -39.26 -50.69
N ILE A 260 -0.71 -38.37 -49.70
CA ILE A 260 0.54 -37.85 -49.16
C ILE A 260 1.24 -39.05 -48.51
N ASN A 261 2.09 -39.71 -49.29
CA ASN A 261 2.98 -40.76 -48.81
C ASN A 261 3.73 -40.21 -47.58
N GLU A 262 4.19 -41.06 -46.67
CA GLU A 262 5.02 -40.63 -45.52
C GLU A 262 6.21 -39.76 -45.98
N SER A 263 6.69 -39.97 -47.21
CA SER A 263 7.63 -39.11 -47.93
C SER A 263 7.16 -37.66 -48.07
N GLY A 264 5.92 -37.40 -48.48
CA GLY A 264 5.38 -36.05 -48.65
C GLY A 264 5.20 -35.29 -47.33
N ARG A 265 4.83 -36.00 -46.25
CA ARG A 265 4.80 -35.40 -44.90
C ARG A 265 6.19 -35.07 -44.39
N ALA A 266 7.14 -35.97 -44.57
CA ALA A 266 8.55 -35.73 -44.25
C ALA A 266 9.11 -34.55 -45.06
N ASP A 267 8.72 -34.43 -46.33
CA ASP A 267 9.11 -33.33 -47.21
C ASP A 267 8.54 -31.98 -46.72
N ILE A 268 7.27 -31.93 -46.32
CA ILE A 268 6.66 -30.71 -45.77
C ILE A 268 7.33 -30.31 -44.44
N LEU A 269 7.59 -31.26 -43.54
CA LEU A 269 8.28 -30.98 -42.28
C LEU A 269 9.71 -30.49 -42.51
N ARG A 270 10.43 -31.09 -43.46
CA ARG A 270 11.76 -30.63 -43.87
C ARG A 270 11.72 -29.20 -44.42
N LYS A 271 10.71 -28.89 -45.24
CA LYS A 271 10.50 -27.53 -45.77
C LYS A 271 10.23 -26.53 -44.65
N LEU A 272 9.35 -26.84 -43.70
CA LEU A 272 9.07 -25.97 -42.54
C LEU A 272 10.31 -25.71 -41.68
N GLN A 273 11.23 -26.67 -41.57
CA GLN A 273 12.47 -26.51 -40.81
C GLN A 273 13.54 -25.69 -41.55
N ASN A 274 13.58 -25.80 -42.88
CA ASN A 274 14.66 -25.22 -43.69
C ASN A 274 14.30 -23.87 -44.33
N ILE A 275 13.03 -23.63 -44.63
CA ILE A 275 12.55 -22.37 -45.22
C ILE A 275 12.52 -21.31 -44.13
N LYS A 276 13.52 -20.41 -44.14
CA LYS A 276 13.63 -19.29 -43.19
C LYS A 276 13.39 -17.99 -43.92
N ILE A 277 12.19 -17.43 -43.74
CA ILE A 277 11.84 -16.11 -44.25
C ILE A 277 12.33 -15.05 -43.25
N LYS A 278 13.05 -14.04 -43.74
CA LYS A 278 13.51 -12.92 -42.88
C LYS A 278 12.32 -12.15 -42.33
N ARG A 279 12.50 -11.51 -41.17
CA ARG A 279 11.47 -10.65 -40.57
C ARG A 279 11.06 -9.58 -41.59
N ILE A 280 9.77 -9.57 -41.94
CA ILE A 280 9.17 -8.61 -42.88
C ILE A 280 8.10 -7.84 -42.13
N GLU A 281 8.06 -6.53 -42.36
CA GLU A 281 7.02 -5.64 -41.85
C GLU A 281 6.19 -5.17 -43.04
N PHE A 282 4.87 -5.33 -42.96
CA PHE A 282 3.95 -4.88 -44.00
C PHE A 282 3.31 -3.57 -43.55
N GLU A 283 3.63 -2.48 -44.23
CA GLU A 283 2.96 -1.20 -44.03
C GLU A 283 1.86 -1.03 -45.09
N ASN A 284 0.62 -0.82 -44.63
CA ASN A 284 -0.55 -0.59 -45.50
C ASN A 284 -0.87 -1.71 -46.51
N ALA A 285 -0.50 -2.95 -46.23
CA ALA A 285 -0.83 -4.09 -47.10
C ALA A 285 -2.18 -4.75 -46.73
N THR A 286 -2.91 -5.21 -47.74
CA THR A 286 -4.07 -6.07 -47.52
C THR A 286 -3.62 -7.49 -47.13
N ILE A 287 -4.48 -8.23 -46.42
CA ILE A 287 -4.22 -9.63 -46.05
C ILE A 287 -3.93 -10.47 -47.30
N ALA A 288 -4.69 -10.28 -48.38
CA ALA A 288 -4.48 -10.98 -49.65
C ALA A 288 -3.09 -10.70 -50.26
N SER A 289 -2.62 -9.45 -50.21
CA SER A 289 -1.27 -9.10 -50.67
C SER A 289 -0.18 -9.69 -49.78
N ALA A 290 -0.39 -9.73 -48.46
CA ALA A 290 0.56 -10.33 -47.53
C ALA A 290 0.69 -11.85 -47.72
N ILE A 291 -0.43 -12.56 -47.90
CA ILE A 291 -0.44 -14.00 -48.19
C ILE A 291 0.29 -14.29 -49.50
N LYS A 292 -0.01 -13.54 -50.58
CA LYS A 292 0.66 -13.71 -51.87
C LYS A 292 2.17 -13.52 -51.76
N PHE A 293 2.60 -12.48 -51.03
CA PHE A 293 4.02 -12.20 -50.79
C PHE A 293 4.69 -13.34 -50.01
N LEU A 294 4.09 -13.78 -48.89
CA LEU A 294 4.64 -14.87 -48.08
C LEU A 294 4.70 -16.20 -48.84
N ALA A 295 3.72 -16.49 -49.69
CA ALA A 295 3.72 -17.67 -50.53
C ALA A 295 4.85 -17.63 -51.58
N GLU A 296 5.14 -16.45 -52.12
CA GLU A 296 6.24 -16.26 -53.07
C GLU A 296 7.61 -16.37 -52.38
N GLU A 297 7.77 -15.75 -51.20
CA GLU A 297 8.99 -15.87 -50.40
C GLU A 297 9.21 -17.31 -49.89
N SER A 298 8.14 -18.02 -49.52
CA SER A 298 8.21 -19.44 -49.15
C SER A 298 8.73 -20.30 -50.30
N ARG A 299 8.29 -20.04 -51.54
CA ARG A 299 8.84 -20.72 -52.73
C ARG A 299 10.29 -20.36 -52.97
N ARG A 300 10.66 -19.07 -52.90
CA ARG A 300 12.05 -18.61 -53.13
C ARG A 300 13.05 -19.20 -52.16
N ALA A 301 12.64 -19.42 -50.91
CA ALA A 301 13.48 -19.97 -49.86
C ALA A 301 13.45 -21.52 -49.77
N ASP A 302 12.71 -22.21 -50.65
CA ASP A 302 12.65 -23.69 -50.70
C ASP A 302 13.90 -24.26 -51.38
N PRO A 303 14.77 -25.02 -50.67
CA PRO A 303 16.01 -25.55 -51.22
C PRO A 303 15.81 -26.83 -52.04
N GLY A 304 14.57 -27.26 -52.28
CA GLY A 304 14.25 -28.48 -53.04
C GLY A 304 14.56 -28.36 -54.55
N PRO A 305 14.71 -29.51 -55.25
CA PRO A 305 14.96 -29.52 -56.70
C PRO A 305 13.80 -28.93 -57.51
N GLU A 306 12.58 -28.92 -56.94
CA GLU A 306 11.42 -28.16 -57.43
C GLU A 306 10.84 -27.29 -56.28
N PRO A 307 11.12 -25.98 -56.24
CA PRO A 307 10.72 -25.10 -55.14
C PRO A 307 9.22 -24.79 -55.16
N LYS A 308 8.44 -25.63 -54.47
CA LYS A 308 6.97 -25.49 -54.35
C LYS A 308 6.55 -24.68 -53.12
N GLY A 309 7.46 -24.44 -52.17
CA GLY A 309 7.17 -23.75 -50.93
C GLY A 309 6.21 -24.54 -50.03
N VAL A 310 5.60 -23.84 -49.07
CA VAL A 310 4.53 -24.38 -48.19
C VAL A 310 3.23 -23.63 -48.48
N ASN A 311 2.10 -24.33 -48.40
CA ASN A 311 0.79 -23.71 -48.59
C ASN A 311 0.46 -22.77 -47.41
N ILE A 312 0.07 -21.53 -47.70
CA ILE A 312 -0.29 -20.51 -46.71
C ILE A 312 -1.74 -20.12 -46.97
N VAL A 313 -2.62 -20.49 -46.03
CA VAL A 313 -4.06 -20.20 -46.03
C VAL A 313 -4.41 -19.08 -45.07
#